data_AF-A0A7S3JQW6-F1
#
_entry.id   AF-A0A7S3JQW6-F1
#
_cell.length_a   1.000
_cell.length_b   1.000
_cell.length_c   1.000
_cell.angle_alpha   90.00
_cell.angle_beta   90.00
_cell.angle_gamma   90.00
#
_symmetry.space_group_name_H-M   'P 1'
#
loop_
_entity.id
_entity.type
_entity.pdbx_description
1 polymer ?
#
loop_
_entity_poly.entity_id
_entity_poly.type
_entity_poly.pdbx_seq_one_letter_code
_entity_poly.pdbx_strand_id
1 'polypeptide(L)'
;MKSTLFNNLKRSLRRYEAMDRKDWVIATDGNTNRPSDPAQIILLTLAINYVREVELAFDQLQTKSKSLAEYNQKQIDQLSDLVRLTQGDLDKENRTRIMVCITMDAHGRDIV
;
A
#
# COMPACT_ATOMS: atom_id res chain seq x y z
N MET A 1 -11.35 18.30 11.84
CA MET A 1 -11.26 17.38 10.68
C MET A 1 -9.86 17.29 10.09
N LYS A 2 -9.23 18.39 9.60
CA LYS A 2 -7.87 18.35 9.00
C LYS A 2 -6.79 17.74 9.90
N SER A 3 -6.71 18.17 11.16
CA SER A 3 -5.75 17.62 12.13
C SER A 3 -5.94 16.11 12.37
N THR A 4 -7.19 15.65 12.46
CA THR A 4 -7.52 14.23 12.63
C THR A 4 -7.05 13.39 11.44
N LEU A 5 -7.32 13.83 10.21
CA LEU A 5 -6.86 13.15 8.99
C LEU A 5 -5.35 13.07 8.93
N PHE A 6 -4.67 14.17 9.25
CA PHE A 6 -3.20 14.23 9.28
C PHE A 6 -2.60 13.28 10.33
N ASN A 7 -3.19 13.21 11.51
CA ASN A 7 -2.74 12.29 12.55
C ASN A 7 -2.97 10.82 12.17
N ASN A 8 -4.11 10.50 11.52
CA ASN A 8 -4.36 9.17 10.99
C ASN A 8 -3.34 8.80 9.90
N LEU A 9 -3.06 9.72 8.97
CA LEU A 9 -2.05 9.51 7.94
C LEU A 9 -0.66 9.24 8.54
N LYS A 10 -0.24 10.01 9.54
CA LYS A 10 1.04 9.79 10.23
C LYS A 10 1.13 8.40 10.86
N ARG A 11 0.05 7.92 11.47
CA ARG A 11 0.00 6.58 12.08
C ARG A 11 0.05 5.50 10.99
N SER A 12 -0.74 5.67 9.93
CA SER A 12 -0.78 4.77 8.77
C SER A 12 0.59 4.62 8.12
N LEU A 13 1.30 5.73 7.86
CA LEU A 13 2.65 5.72 7.29
C LEU A 13 3.64 4.94 8.17
N ARG A 14 3.60 5.13 9.49
CA ARG A 14 4.46 4.37 10.42
C ARG A 14 4.15 2.87 10.41
N ARG A 15 2.86 2.49 10.33
CA ARG A 15 2.48 1.07 10.24
C ARG A 15 2.89 0.47 8.90
N TYR A 16 2.75 1.20 7.80
CA TYR A 16 3.17 0.78 6.47
C TYR A 16 4.67 0.45 6.42
N GLU A 17 5.50 1.23 7.09
CA GLU A 17 6.95 0.99 7.17
C GLU A 17 7.33 -0.15 8.13
N ALA A 18 6.49 -0.44 9.13
CA ALA A 18 6.78 -1.41 10.19
C ALA A 18 6.21 -2.82 9.94
N MET A 19 5.31 -2.98 8.96
CA MET A 19 4.59 -4.22 8.70
C MET A 19 4.66 -4.59 7.22
N ASP A 20 4.44 -5.86 6.91
CA ASP A 20 4.20 -6.29 5.54
C ASP A 20 2.93 -5.64 4.98
N ARG A 21 2.98 -5.28 3.70
CA ARG A 21 1.91 -4.52 3.05
C ARG A 21 0.53 -5.19 3.11
N LYS A 22 0.51 -6.53 2.96
CA LYS A 22 -0.70 -7.36 3.04
C LYS A 22 -1.30 -7.41 4.45
N ASP A 23 -0.47 -7.31 5.48
CA ASP A 23 -0.91 -7.32 6.88
C ASP A 23 -1.35 -5.93 7.32
N TRP A 24 -0.67 -4.89 6.83
CA TRP A 24 -1.03 -3.50 7.08
C TRP A 24 -2.44 -3.16 6.57
N VAL A 25 -2.82 -3.58 5.35
CA VAL A 25 -4.11 -3.20 4.75
C VAL A 25 -5.34 -3.79 5.48
N ILE A 26 -5.15 -4.92 6.16
CA ILE A 26 -6.18 -5.60 6.97
C ILE A 26 -6.00 -5.39 8.47
N ALA A 27 -4.99 -4.62 8.90
CA ALA A 27 -4.72 -4.42 10.31
C ALA A 27 -5.96 -3.88 11.02
N THR A 28 -6.31 -4.48 12.16
CA THR A 28 -7.47 -4.07 12.98
C THR A 28 -7.02 -3.47 14.31
N ASP A 29 -7.83 -2.56 14.85
CA ASP A 29 -7.68 -2.05 16.21
C ASP A 29 -8.18 -3.12 17.18
N GLY A 30 -7.30 -3.60 18.06
CA GLY A 30 -7.60 -4.67 19.02
C GLY A 30 -8.74 -4.35 20.00
N ASN A 31 -9.12 -3.08 20.17
CA ASN A 31 -10.23 -2.69 21.05
C ASN A 31 -11.59 -2.67 20.35
N THR A 32 -11.61 -2.34 19.06
CA THR A 32 -12.87 -2.13 18.32
C THR A 32 -13.14 -3.22 17.28
N ASN A 33 -12.14 -4.06 17.01
CA ASN A 33 -12.13 -5.03 15.91
C ASN A 33 -12.44 -4.42 14.55
N ARG A 34 -12.23 -3.09 14.41
CA ARG A 34 -12.39 -2.36 13.17
C ARG A 34 -11.03 -2.15 12.50
N PRO A 35 -11.00 -1.88 11.20
CA PRO A 35 -9.82 -1.40 10.50
C PRO A 35 -9.03 -0.32 11.25
N SER A 36 -7.72 -0.51 11.36
CA SER A 36 -6.77 0.40 12.01
C SER A 36 -6.70 1.77 11.33
N ASP A 37 -6.95 1.80 10.02
CA ASP A 37 -6.87 2.99 9.19
C ASP A 37 -8.12 3.15 8.31
N PRO A 38 -8.66 4.39 8.18
CA PRO A 38 -9.74 4.64 7.24
C PRO A 38 -9.32 4.36 5.79
N ALA A 39 -10.25 3.85 4.97
CA ALA A 39 -9.96 3.47 3.58
C ALA A 39 -9.27 4.57 2.75
N GLN A 40 -9.69 5.83 2.88
CA GLN A 40 -9.06 6.95 2.15
C GLN A 40 -7.64 7.26 2.63
N ILE A 41 -7.34 7.04 3.92
CA ILE A 41 -5.99 7.20 4.46
C ILE A 41 -5.07 6.10 3.93
N ILE A 42 -5.59 4.88 3.77
CA ILE A 42 -4.88 3.77 3.15
C ILE A 42 -4.51 4.11 1.70
N LEU A 43 -5.46 4.59 0.89
CA LEU A 43 -5.16 4.98 -0.50
C LEU A 43 -4.13 6.11 -0.58
N LEU A 44 -4.23 7.12 0.28
CA LEU A 44 -3.24 8.20 0.34
C LEU A 44 -1.86 7.69 0.77
N THR A 45 -1.80 6.76 1.72
CA THR A 45 -0.56 6.11 2.16
C THR A 45 0.08 5.33 1.01
N LEU A 46 -0.73 4.62 0.20
CA LEU A 46 -0.25 3.93 -0.98
C LEU A 46 0.30 4.89 -2.03
N ALA A 47 -0.43 5.96 -2.34
CA ALA A 47 0.01 6.95 -3.33
C ALA A 47 1.34 7.62 -2.93
N ILE A 48 1.48 7.98 -1.65
CA ILE A 48 2.74 8.56 -1.11
C ILE A 48 3.90 7.59 -1.27
N ASN A 49 3.72 6.32 -0.89
CA ASN A 49 4.79 5.33 -0.98
C ASN A 49 5.11 4.95 -2.43
N TYR A 50 4.11 4.87 -3.31
CA TYR A 50 4.33 4.68 -4.74
C TYR A 50 5.25 5.76 -5.33
N VAL A 51 4.93 7.04 -5.10
CA VAL A 51 5.77 8.15 -5.60
C VAL A 51 7.16 8.09 -4.99
N ARG A 52 7.26 7.89 -3.67
CA ARG A 52 8.56 7.76 -2.99
C ARG A 52 9.40 6.64 -3.59
N GLU A 53 8.83 5.48 -3.83
CA GLU A 53 9.56 4.32 -4.35
C GLU A 53 9.97 4.49 -5.81
N VAL A 54 9.13 5.13 -6.63
CA VAL A 54 9.50 5.54 -8.00
C VAL A 54 10.69 6.50 -7.98
N GLU A 55 10.63 7.55 -7.17
CA GLU A 55 11.74 8.53 -7.07
C GLU A 55 13.03 7.87 -6.60
N LEU A 56 12.96 7.00 -5.58
CA LEU A 56 14.11 6.22 -5.13
C LEU A 56 14.68 5.32 -6.23
N ALA A 57 13.81 4.69 -7.05
CA ALA A 57 14.26 3.87 -8.16
C ALA A 57 14.98 4.71 -9.25
N PHE A 58 14.51 5.94 -9.51
CA PHE A 58 15.16 6.88 -10.41
C PHE A 58 16.52 7.37 -9.89
N ASP A 59 16.60 7.71 -8.60
CA ASP A 59 17.86 8.13 -7.97
C ASP A 59 18.91 7.00 -8.05
N GLN A 60 18.49 5.76 -7.79
CA GLN A 60 19.36 4.60 -7.88
C GLN A 60 19.80 4.28 -9.30
N LEU A 61 19.06 4.70 -10.33
CA LEU A 61 19.40 4.44 -11.73
C LEU A 61 20.78 5.00 -12.12
N GLN A 62 21.23 6.06 -11.45
CA GLN A 62 22.56 6.67 -11.66
C GLN A 62 23.71 5.70 -11.39
N THR A 63 23.50 4.71 -10.50
CA THR A 63 24.53 3.73 -10.09
C THR A 63 24.13 2.29 -10.38
N LYS A 64 22.83 2.03 -10.55
CA LYS A 64 22.23 0.71 -10.75
C LYS A 64 21.25 0.74 -11.92
N SER A 65 21.73 0.38 -13.11
CA SER A 65 20.94 0.43 -14.35
C SER A 65 19.65 -0.41 -14.35
N LYS A 66 19.57 -1.44 -13.49
CA LYS A 66 18.39 -2.31 -13.35
C LYS A 66 17.40 -1.85 -12.28
N SER A 67 17.63 -0.70 -11.63
CA SER A 67 16.80 -0.20 -10.52
C SER A 67 15.30 -0.17 -10.85
N LEU A 68 14.90 0.38 -12.00
CA LEU A 68 13.50 0.43 -12.42
C LEU A 68 12.91 -0.97 -12.71
N ALA A 69 13.69 -1.88 -13.29
CA ALA A 69 13.23 -3.24 -13.56
C ALA A 69 13.02 -4.04 -12.26
N GLU A 70 13.89 -3.86 -11.27
CA GLU A 70 13.72 -4.46 -9.95
C GLU A 70 12.53 -3.86 -9.20
N TYR A 71 12.31 -2.55 -9.34
CA TYR A 71 11.12 -1.91 -8.79
C TYR A 71 9.83 -2.42 -9.44
N ASN A 72 9.80 -2.57 -10.77
CA ASN A 72 8.67 -3.17 -11.47
C ASN A 72 8.40 -4.62 -10.97
N GLN A 73 9.44 -5.42 -10.76
CA GLN A 73 9.28 -6.76 -10.17
C GLN A 73 8.69 -6.69 -8.75
N LYS A 74 9.16 -5.75 -7.91
CA LYS A 74 8.59 -5.51 -6.58
C LYS A 74 7.10 -5.16 -6.65
N GLN A 75 6.68 -4.34 -7.61
CA GLN A 75 5.26 -4.00 -7.81
C GLN A 75 4.43 -5.24 -8.19
N ILE A 76 4.96 -6.10 -9.07
CA ILE A 76 4.30 -7.36 -9.45
C ILE A 76 4.12 -8.28 -8.24
N ASP A 77 5.15 -8.41 -7.40
CA ASP A 77 5.12 -9.26 -6.21
C ASP A 77 4.10 -8.73 -5.18
N GLN A 78 4.13 -7.42 -4.90
CA GLN A 78 3.17 -6.78 -3.99
C GLN A 78 1.72 -6.88 -4.47
N LEU A 79 1.48 -6.68 -5.77
CA LEU A 79 0.16 -6.86 -6.35
C LEU A 79 -0.31 -8.31 -6.26
N SER A 80 0.58 -9.27 -6.51
CA SER A 80 0.28 -10.70 -6.40
C SER A 80 -0.11 -11.09 -4.98
N ASP A 81 0.56 -10.52 -3.97
CA ASP A 81 0.22 -10.72 -2.57
C ASP A 81 -1.19 -10.20 -2.23
N LEU A 82 -1.56 -9.01 -2.72
CA LEU A 82 -2.91 -8.48 -2.53
C LEU A 82 -3.98 -9.32 -3.24
N VAL A 83 -3.71 -9.79 -4.46
CA VAL A 83 -4.62 -10.69 -5.18
C VAL A 83 -4.80 -12.00 -4.41
N ARG A 84 -3.74 -12.61 -3.91
CA ARG A 84 -3.81 -13.81 -3.07
C ARG A 84 -4.62 -13.57 -1.80
N LEU A 85 -4.45 -12.41 -1.16
CA LEU A 85 -5.21 -12.04 0.03
C LEU A 85 -6.73 -12.04 -0.23
N THR A 86 -7.17 -11.62 -1.43
CA THR A 86 -8.60 -11.67 -1.80
C THR A 86 -9.17 -13.08 -1.95
N GLN A 87 -8.33 -14.11 -2.10
CA GLN A 87 -8.78 -15.49 -2.21
C GLN A 87 -9.16 -16.09 -0.84
N GLY A 88 -8.78 -15.43 0.26
CA GLY A 88 -9.15 -15.83 1.61
C GLY A 88 -10.55 -15.35 2.04
N ASP A 89 -10.92 -15.75 3.25
CA ASP A 89 -12.13 -15.29 3.92
C ASP A 89 -11.95 -13.84 4.40
N LEU A 90 -12.68 -12.94 3.75
CA LEU A 90 -12.68 -11.52 4.04
C LEU A 90 -14.12 -11.04 4.13
N ASP A 91 -14.39 -10.18 5.10
CA ASP A 91 -15.63 -9.44 5.13
C ASP A 91 -15.75 -8.49 3.92
N LYS A 92 -16.97 -7.98 3.69
CA LYS A 92 -17.25 -7.12 2.54
C LYS A 92 -16.38 -5.85 2.57
N GLU A 93 -16.14 -5.28 3.74
CA GLU A 93 -15.39 -4.03 3.88
C GLU A 93 -13.91 -4.21 3.50
N ASN A 94 -13.23 -5.20 4.08
CA ASN A 94 -11.83 -5.46 3.77
C ASN A 94 -11.66 -5.91 2.32
N ARG A 95 -12.59 -6.73 1.79
CA ARG A 95 -12.56 -7.12 0.38
C ARG A 95 -12.65 -5.91 -0.55
N THR A 96 -13.59 -4.99 -0.32
CA THR A 96 -13.68 -3.76 -1.12
C THR A 96 -12.40 -2.92 -1.00
N ARG A 97 -11.85 -2.77 0.21
CA ARG A 97 -10.62 -2.02 0.42
C ARG A 97 -9.43 -2.60 -0.36
N ILE A 98 -9.21 -3.91 -0.26
CA ILE A 98 -8.11 -4.59 -0.96
C ILE A 98 -8.30 -4.48 -2.47
N MET A 99 -9.52 -4.63 -2.99
CA MET A 99 -9.81 -4.46 -4.42
C MET A 99 -9.44 -3.07 -4.93
N VAL A 100 -9.72 -2.01 -4.16
CA VAL A 100 -9.33 -0.64 -4.56
C VAL A 100 -7.79 -0.47 -4.51
N CYS A 101 -7.11 -1.10 -3.55
CA CYS A 101 -5.65 -1.11 -3.51
C CYS A 101 -5.06 -1.82 -4.75
N ILE A 102 -5.64 -2.95 -5.16
CA ILE A 102 -5.28 -3.68 -6.38
C ILE A 102 -5.44 -2.78 -7.61
N THR A 103 -6.53 -2.01 -7.71
CA THR A 103 -6.73 -1.08 -8.83
C THR A 103 -5.64 0.00 -8.89
N MET A 104 -5.28 0.59 -7.74
CA MET A 104 -4.21 1.59 -7.64
C MET A 104 -2.85 0.99 -8.04
N ASP A 105 -2.55 -0.22 -7.57
CA ASP A 105 -1.27 -0.87 -7.83
C ASP A 105 -1.12 -1.35 -9.27
N ALA A 106 -2.19 -1.88 -9.87
CA ALA A 106 -2.19 -2.24 -11.28
C ALA A 106 -1.88 -1.01 -12.15
N HIS A 107 -2.52 0.13 -11.85
CA HIS A 107 -2.22 1.38 -12.53
C HIS A 107 -0.78 1.84 -12.31
N GLY A 108 -0.30 1.82 -11.06
CA GLY A 108 1.07 2.23 -10.73
C GLY A 108 2.14 1.36 -11.38
N ARG A 109 1.89 0.04 -11.53
CA ARG A 109 2.75 -0.89 -12.27
C ARG A 109 2.73 -0.60 -13.77
N ASP A 110 1.56 -0.37 -14.35
CA ASP A 110 1.43 -0.17 -15.81
C ASP A 110 2.06 1.14 -16.31
N ILE A 111 2.35 2.07 -15.40
CA ILE A 111 3.09 3.30 -15.70
C ILE A 111 4.62 3.08 -15.75
N VAL A 112 5.15 2.12 -14.99
CA VAL A 112 6.60 1.89 -14.79
C VAL A 112 7.12 0.87 -15.78
#